data_AF-A0A955KZ48-F1
#
_entry.id   AF-A0A955KZ48-F1
#
_cell.length_a   1.000
_cell.length_b   1.000
_cell.length_c   1.000
_cell.angle_alpha   90.00
_cell.angle_beta   90.00
_cell.angle_gamma   90.00
#
_symmetry.space_group_name_H-M   'P 1'
#
loop_
_entity.id
_entity.type
_entity.pdbx_description
1 polymer ?
#
loop_
_entity_poly.entity_id
_entity_poly.type
_entity_poly.pdbx_seq_one_letter_code
_entity_poly.pdbx_strand_id
1 'polypeptide(L)'
;MQNFKKYLFLAGALVIGGGSYVLITSSEFLFRSQPSSAKDVNSQAGSIQNTTFQLKNAYTVEYEGIIENASIPTYSPDGKSFAYIAKIGDEYIIIKDGIELSEYDKIFNLTYSPDGKSFAYIAQQDDKMFVVKDGVESQKYDNIHSLTYSPDGKSFAYGATIDDKYIVIKDGVESQKYDSIRDIVYSPDGKSFAYTAELDAKYFIVKDGLQMEQYIETVSLIYAPDGGGFSYFARSGDKTFVVKNGVE
;
A
#
# COMPACT_ATOMS: atom_id res chain seq x y z
N MET A 1 -1.29 31.62 -21.31
CA MET A 1 -1.07 30.54 -20.33
C MET A 1 -2.14 29.49 -20.57
N GLN A 2 -1.79 28.30 -21.05
CA GLN A 2 -2.77 27.23 -21.29
C GLN A 2 -2.95 26.42 -20.00
N ASN A 3 -4.21 26.27 -19.58
CA ASN A 3 -4.60 25.42 -18.46
C ASN A 3 -4.55 23.95 -18.89
N PHE A 4 -3.62 23.18 -18.33
CA PHE A 4 -3.62 21.73 -18.46
C PHE A 4 -4.58 21.13 -17.43
N LYS A 5 -5.60 20.39 -17.90
CA LYS A 5 -6.36 19.48 -17.03
C LYS A 5 -5.67 18.13 -17.02
N LYS A 6 -5.36 17.59 -15.83
CA LYS A 6 -4.84 16.23 -15.66
C LYS A 6 -6.00 15.24 -15.72
N TYR A 7 -5.88 14.21 -16.55
CA TYR A 7 -6.75 13.03 -16.54
C TYR A 7 -5.88 11.79 -16.38
N LEU A 8 -6.33 10.84 -15.56
CA LEU A 8 -5.70 9.54 -15.34
C LEU A 8 -6.40 8.52 -16.27
N PHE A 9 -5.67 7.92 -17.19
CA PHE A 9 -6.15 6.79 -18.00
C PHE A 9 -5.21 5.60 -17.82
N LEU A 10 -5.79 4.39 -17.79
CA LEU A 10 -5.16 3.12 -17.43
C LEU A 10 -3.90 2.79 -18.24
N ALA A 11 -2.90 2.22 -17.54
CA ALA A 11 -1.88 1.38 -18.14
C ALA A 11 -2.54 0.20 -18.87
N GLY A 12 -2.27 0.06 -20.16
CA GLY A 12 -2.65 -1.11 -20.95
C GLY A 12 -1.41 -1.93 -21.26
N ALA A 13 -1.48 -3.25 -21.06
CA ALA A 13 -0.52 -4.17 -21.62
C ALA A 13 -0.74 -4.23 -23.14
N LEU A 14 0.31 -3.94 -23.92
CA LEU A 14 0.28 -4.14 -25.37
C LEU A 14 0.99 -5.46 -25.67
N VAL A 15 0.24 -6.42 -26.23
CA VAL A 15 0.82 -7.66 -26.77
C VAL A 15 1.49 -7.33 -28.09
N ILE A 16 2.80 -7.55 -28.19
CA ILE A 16 3.51 -7.54 -29.48
C ILE A 16 3.76 -9.00 -29.84
N GLY A 17 3.23 -9.46 -30.97
CA GLY A 17 3.28 -10.88 -31.35
C GLY A 17 4.69 -11.46 -31.28
N GLY A 18 4.82 -12.71 -30.81
CA GLY A 18 6.10 -13.41 -30.64
C GLY A 18 6.38 -13.93 -29.22
N GLY A 19 5.47 -13.74 -28.26
CA GLY A 19 5.70 -14.09 -26.84
C GLY A 19 6.34 -12.96 -26.03
N SER A 20 6.48 -11.77 -26.61
CA SER A 20 7.01 -10.59 -25.93
C SER A 20 5.87 -9.69 -25.44
N TYR A 21 5.88 -9.34 -24.16
CA TYR A 21 4.91 -8.43 -23.55
C TYR A 21 5.56 -7.06 -23.35
N VAL A 22 4.86 -5.99 -23.77
CA VAL A 22 5.27 -4.63 -23.44
C VAL A 22 4.25 -4.02 -22.49
N LEU A 23 4.66 -3.87 -21.24
CA LEU A 23 3.98 -3.03 -20.27
C LEU A 23 4.35 -1.58 -20.58
N ILE A 24 3.45 -0.85 -21.25
CA ILE A 24 3.59 0.59 -21.40
C ILE A 24 3.04 1.23 -20.13
N THR A 25 3.94 1.76 -19.33
CA THR A 25 3.56 2.49 -18.12
C THR A 25 4.16 3.90 -18.20
N SER A 26 3.36 4.94 -17.95
CA SER A 26 3.79 6.33 -18.01
C SER A 26 3.20 7.12 -16.87
N SER A 27 4.05 7.85 -16.15
CA SER A 27 3.67 8.74 -15.06
C SER A 27 3.17 10.12 -15.55
N GLU A 28 3.41 10.46 -16.82
CA GLU A 28 3.02 11.75 -17.39
C GLU A 28 2.55 11.62 -18.86
N PHE A 29 1.35 12.16 -19.14
CA PHE A 29 0.85 12.34 -20.51
C PHE A 29 0.84 13.83 -20.86
N LEU A 30 1.50 14.20 -21.96
CA LEU A 30 1.41 15.55 -22.51
C LEU A 30 0.37 15.60 -23.62
N PHE A 31 -0.63 16.47 -23.45
CA PHE A 31 -1.62 16.76 -24.48
C PHE A 31 -1.09 17.79 -25.47
N ARG A 32 -0.99 17.43 -26.75
CA ARG A 32 -0.75 18.40 -27.82
C ARG A 32 -1.88 18.30 -28.85
N SER A 33 -2.84 19.22 -28.79
CA SER A 33 -3.79 19.42 -29.88
C SER A 33 -3.09 20.17 -31.02
N GLN A 34 -3.06 19.61 -32.24
CA GLN A 34 -2.78 20.41 -33.42
C GLN A 34 -4.03 21.24 -33.76
N PRO A 35 -3.94 22.57 -33.92
CA PRO A 35 -5.05 23.33 -34.47
C PRO A 35 -5.23 22.96 -35.94
N SER A 36 -6.43 22.50 -36.32
CA SER A 36 -6.77 22.27 -37.72
C SER A 36 -6.84 23.59 -38.46
N SER A 37 -6.10 23.72 -39.57
CA SER A 37 -6.34 24.77 -40.57
C SER A 37 -7.60 24.42 -41.38
N ALA A 38 -8.77 24.57 -40.79
CA ALA A 38 -10.04 24.50 -41.51
C ALA A 38 -10.84 25.75 -41.14
N LYS A 39 -10.84 26.74 -42.04
CA LYS A 39 -11.91 27.73 -42.09
C LYS A 39 -13.12 26.96 -42.60
N ASP A 40 -14.11 26.70 -41.75
CA ASP A 40 -15.50 26.65 -42.15
C ASP A 40 -16.45 26.80 -40.95
N VAL A 41 -17.51 27.55 -41.20
CA VAL A 41 -18.45 28.15 -40.26
C VAL A 41 -19.64 27.20 -40.02
N ASN A 42 -20.08 27.08 -38.76
CA ASN A 42 -21.32 26.43 -38.28
C ASN A 42 -21.45 24.89 -38.40
N SER A 43 -21.23 24.17 -37.28
CA SER A 43 -22.14 23.13 -36.75
C SER A 43 -21.52 22.40 -35.53
N GLN A 44 -22.39 21.71 -34.79
CA GLN A 44 -22.22 21.19 -33.44
C GLN A 44 -21.16 20.07 -33.28
N ALA A 45 -20.67 19.93 -32.03
CA ALA A 45 -19.81 18.86 -31.52
C ALA A 45 -18.53 18.61 -32.32
N GLY A 46 -17.48 19.36 -32.00
CA GLY A 46 -16.15 19.13 -32.55
C GLY A 46 -15.66 17.71 -32.26
N SER A 47 -15.56 16.88 -33.29
CA SER A 47 -14.86 15.60 -33.23
C SER A 47 -13.37 15.86 -32.98
N ILE A 48 -12.85 15.33 -31.87
CA ILE A 48 -11.40 15.30 -31.63
C ILE A 48 -10.83 14.21 -32.53
N GLN A 49 -10.49 14.52 -33.78
CA GLN A 49 -9.74 13.61 -34.64
C GLN A 49 -8.24 13.85 -34.46
N ASN A 50 -7.50 12.75 -34.26
CA ASN A 50 -6.04 12.68 -34.07
C ASN A 50 -5.51 13.33 -32.78
N THR A 51 -5.75 12.67 -31.64
CA THR A 51 -4.96 12.93 -30.42
C THR A 51 -3.71 12.06 -30.44
N THR A 52 -2.54 12.66 -30.59
CA THR A 52 -1.26 11.98 -30.35
C THR A 52 -0.91 12.11 -28.87
N PHE A 53 -0.89 11.00 -28.16
CA PHE A 53 -0.36 10.94 -26.80
C PHE A 53 1.16 10.83 -26.88
N GLN A 54 1.87 11.81 -26.33
CA GLN A 54 3.30 11.68 -26.09
C GLN A 54 3.46 11.15 -24.67
N LEU A 55 3.94 9.90 -24.56
CA LEU A 55 4.33 9.29 -23.30
C LEU A 55 5.63 9.95 -22.86
N LYS A 56 5.61 10.68 -21.74
CA LYS A 56 6.78 11.46 -21.36
C LYS A 56 7.84 10.66 -20.62
N ASN A 57 7.51 9.46 -20.15
CA ASN A 57 8.43 8.48 -19.56
C ASN A 57 7.80 7.09 -19.72
N ALA A 58 7.80 6.55 -20.95
CA ALA A 58 7.38 5.17 -21.17
C ALA A 58 8.49 4.24 -20.70
N TYR A 59 8.24 3.49 -19.63
CA TYR A 59 9.09 2.37 -19.29
C TYR A 59 8.63 1.18 -20.12
N THR A 60 9.55 0.62 -20.91
CA THR A 60 9.35 -0.67 -21.57
C THR A 60 10.24 -1.65 -20.83
N VAL A 61 9.63 -2.63 -20.18
CA VAL A 61 10.34 -3.80 -19.67
C VAL A 61 10.06 -4.91 -20.66
N GLU A 62 11.09 -5.35 -21.36
CA GLU A 62 11.02 -6.55 -22.19
C GLU A 62 11.20 -7.76 -21.27
N TYR A 63 10.28 -8.72 -21.40
CA TYR A 63 10.33 -9.96 -20.65
C TYR A 63 10.52 -11.12 -21.63
N GLU A 64 11.55 -11.94 -21.43
CA GLU A 64 11.78 -13.17 -22.19
C GLU A 64 11.04 -14.34 -21.51
N GLY A 65 9.77 -14.54 -21.85
CA GLY A 65 8.97 -15.65 -21.34
C GLY A 65 7.46 -15.43 -21.48
N ILE A 66 6.66 -16.42 -21.05
CA ILE A 66 5.19 -16.32 -21.07
C ILE A 66 4.72 -15.79 -19.72
N ILE A 67 4.30 -14.53 -19.69
CA ILE A 67 3.55 -13.99 -18.55
C ILE A 67 2.08 -14.36 -18.74
N GLU A 68 1.57 -15.23 -17.86
CA GLU A 68 0.16 -15.61 -17.89
C GLU A 68 -0.74 -14.46 -17.42
N ASN A 69 -0.27 -13.74 -16.39
CA ASN A 69 -0.99 -12.63 -15.78
C ASN A 69 0.01 -11.67 -15.11
N ALA A 70 -0.33 -10.39 -15.06
CA ALA A 70 0.43 -9.38 -14.32
C ALA A 70 -0.50 -8.45 -13.53
N SER A 71 -0.06 -8.06 -12.32
CA SER A 71 -0.77 -7.08 -11.52
C SER A 71 -0.65 -5.67 -12.11
N ILE A 72 -1.52 -4.75 -11.67
CA ILE A 72 -1.29 -3.32 -11.88
C ILE A 72 0.03 -2.94 -11.17
N PRO A 73 0.90 -2.14 -11.81
CA PRO A 73 2.15 -1.70 -11.19
C PRO A 73 1.89 -0.74 -10.02
N THR A 74 2.65 -0.92 -8.94
CA THR A 74 2.72 -0.01 -7.79
C THR A 74 3.93 0.89 -7.96
N TYR A 75 3.74 2.21 -7.89
CA TYR A 75 4.82 3.19 -8.03
C TYR A 75 5.34 3.68 -6.69
N SER A 76 6.62 4.03 -6.63
CA SER A 76 7.14 4.89 -5.58
C SER A 76 6.42 6.24 -5.59
N PRO A 77 6.34 6.95 -4.45
CA PRO A 77 5.65 8.25 -4.37
C PRO A 77 6.18 9.31 -5.34
N ASP A 78 7.47 9.26 -5.68
CA ASP A 78 8.10 10.17 -6.65
C ASP A 78 7.97 9.70 -8.11
N GLY A 79 7.36 8.53 -8.35
CA GLY A 79 7.12 7.93 -9.65
C GLY A 79 8.39 7.45 -10.39
N LYS A 80 9.54 7.39 -9.71
CA LYS A 80 10.82 6.98 -10.32
C LYS A 80 11.09 5.48 -10.25
N SER A 81 10.42 4.77 -9.34
CA SER A 81 10.49 3.33 -9.21
C SER A 81 9.09 2.73 -9.29
N PHE A 82 8.99 1.49 -9.75
CA PHE A 82 7.75 0.74 -9.72
C PHE A 82 8.00 -0.76 -9.54
N ALA A 83 7.00 -1.47 -9.06
CA ALA A 83 7.01 -2.91 -8.93
C ALA A 83 5.66 -3.52 -9.32
N TYR A 84 5.68 -4.72 -9.89
CA TYR A 84 4.48 -5.47 -10.24
C TYR A 84 4.72 -6.97 -10.05
N ILE A 85 3.64 -7.72 -9.89
CA ILE A 85 3.69 -9.17 -9.78
C ILE A 85 3.38 -9.76 -11.15
N ALA A 86 4.19 -10.71 -11.61
CA ALA A 86 3.91 -11.54 -12.76
C ALA A 86 3.62 -12.98 -12.31
N LYS A 87 2.65 -13.64 -12.94
CA LYS A 87 2.44 -15.09 -12.80
C LYS A 87 3.15 -15.80 -13.94
N ILE A 88 4.05 -16.71 -13.59
CA ILE A 88 4.88 -17.46 -14.54
C ILE A 88 4.82 -18.93 -14.14
N GLY A 89 4.13 -19.73 -14.97
CA GLY A 89 3.77 -21.10 -14.59
C GLY A 89 2.92 -21.12 -13.32
N ASP A 90 3.38 -21.84 -12.30
CA ASP A 90 2.68 -22.00 -11.03
C ASP A 90 3.07 -20.97 -9.96
N GLU A 91 4.07 -20.13 -10.23
CA GLU A 91 4.61 -19.18 -9.24
C GLU A 91 4.33 -17.72 -9.60
N TYR A 92 4.45 -16.86 -8.58
CA TYR A 92 4.37 -15.42 -8.71
C TYR A 92 5.74 -14.81 -8.46
N ILE A 93 6.21 -13.99 -9.41
CA ILE A 93 7.49 -13.29 -9.34
C ILE A 93 7.24 -11.81 -9.14
N ILE A 94 7.95 -11.20 -8.19
CA ILE A 94 7.99 -9.75 -8.02
C ILE A 94 9.05 -9.15 -8.95
N ILE A 95 8.62 -8.24 -9.83
CA ILE A 95 9.49 -7.51 -10.75
C ILE A 95 9.52 -6.05 -10.31
N LYS A 96 10.71 -5.54 -9.96
CA LYS A 96 10.92 -4.15 -9.54
C LYS A 96 11.88 -3.47 -10.50
N ASP A 97 11.43 -2.37 -11.12
CA ASP A 97 12.22 -1.60 -12.09
C ASP A 97 12.78 -2.46 -13.25
N GLY A 98 12.03 -3.51 -13.64
CA GLY A 98 12.43 -4.47 -14.67
C GLY A 98 13.37 -5.58 -14.21
N ILE A 99 13.72 -5.61 -12.93
CA ILE A 99 14.57 -6.65 -12.33
C ILE A 99 13.67 -7.65 -11.59
N GLU A 100 13.79 -8.92 -11.93
CA GLU A 100 13.19 -10.01 -11.16
C GLU A 100 13.85 -10.10 -9.78
N LEU A 101 13.04 -10.14 -8.72
CA LEU A 101 13.56 -10.29 -7.37
C LEU A 101 13.44 -11.74 -6.91
N SER A 102 12.29 -12.12 -6.36
CA SER A 102 12.06 -13.43 -5.76
C SER A 102 10.71 -13.99 -6.20
N GLU A 103 10.63 -15.32 -6.18
CA GLU A 103 9.46 -16.10 -6.58
C GLU A 103 8.83 -16.77 -5.34
N TYR A 104 7.49 -16.82 -5.33
CA TYR A 104 6.70 -17.38 -4.23
C TYR A 104 5.37 -17.95 -4.74
N ASP A 105 4.73 -18.81 -3.93
CA ASP A 105 3.42 -19.38 -4.24
C ASP A 105 2.37 -18.28 -4.48
N LYS A 106 2.42 -17.20 -3.69
CA LYS A 106 1.61 -15.98 -3.88
C LYS A 106 2.31 -14.73 -3.35
N ILE A 107 1.99 -13.58 -3.94
CA ILE A 107 2.49 -12.26 -3.52
C ILE A 107 1.32 -11.29 -3.42
N PHE A 108 1.30 -10.44 -2.39
CA PHE A 108 0.24 -9.46 -2.13
C PHE A 108 0.76 -8.16 -1.53
N ASN A 109 -0.09 -7.12 -1.55
CA ASN A 109 0.07 -5.87 -0.80
C ASN A 109 1.45 -5.20 -0.93
N LEU A 110 1.89 -4.95 -2.16
CA LEU A 110 3.09 -4.17 -2.44
C LEU A 110 2.93 -2.75 -1.91
N THR A 111 3.95 -2.24 -1.25
CA THR A 111 3.95 -0.88 -0.73
C THR A 111 5.35 -0.27 -0.70
N TYR A 112 5.43 1.01 -1.00
CA TYR A 112 6.64 1.81 -0.84
C TYR A 112 6.55 2.64 0.43
N SER A 113 7.68 2.93 1.07
CA SER A 113 7.75 3.96 2.10
C SER A 113 7.34 5.33 1.53
N PRO A 114 6.88 6.28 2.37
CA PRO A 114 6.50 7.62 1.92
C PRO A 114 7.60 8.40 1.20
N ASP A 115 8.88 8.11 1.50
CA ASP A 115 10.03 8.70 0.82
C ASP A 115 10.50 7.89 -0.41
N GLY A 116 9.83 6.78 -0.72
CA GLY A 116 10.10 5.89 -1.86
C GLY A 116 11.38 5.05 -1.73
N LYS A 117 12.10 5.12 -0.61
CA LYS A 117 13.40 4.45 -0.46
C LYS A 117 13.31 3.00 -0.01
N SER A 118 12.20 2.61 0.61
CA SER A 118 11.96 1.26 1.09
C SER A 118 10.76 0.66 0.40
N PHE A 119 10.78 -0.65 0.21
CA PHE A 119 9.76 -1.41 -0.50
C PHE A 119 9.46 -2.70 0.28
N ALA A 120 8.18 -2.98 0.49
CA ALA A 120 7.73 -4.17 1.20
C ALA A 120 6.53 -4.83 0.51
N TYR A 121 6.40 -6.14 0.69
CA TYR A 121 5.27 -6.93 0.23
C TYR A 121 5.04 -8.14 1.13
N ILE A 122 3.87 -8.76 1.02
CA ILE A 122 3.55 -10.03 1.67
C ILE A 122 3.81 -11.14 0.66
N ALA A 123 4.58 -12.14 1.06
CA ALA A 123 4.78 -13.38 0.32
C ALA A 123 4.10 -14.54 1.07
N GLN A 124 3.68 -15.56 0.32
CA GLN A 124 3.20 -16.83 0.86
C GLN A 124 4.04 -17.97 0.29
N GLN A 125 4.45 -18.88 1.18
CA GLN A 125 5.12 -20.13 0.82
C GLN A 125 4.77 -21.21 1.84
N ASP A 126 4.45 -22.42 1.38
CA ASP A 126 4.08 -23.57 2.23
C ASP A 126 2.94 -23.23 3.20
N ASP A 127 1.89 -22.57 2.70
CA ASP A 127 0.72 -22.11 3.48
C ASP A 127 1.03 -21.13 4.64
N LYS A 128 2.23 -20.56 4.68
CA LYS A 128 2.60 -19.51 5.64
C LYS A 128 2.88 -18.19 4.94
N MET A 129 2.57 -17.09 5.62
CA MET A 129 2.81 -15.74 5.12
C MET A 129 4.00 -15.10 5.85
N PHE A 130 4.78 -14.31 5.12
CA PHE A 130 5.86 -13.49 5.68
C PHE A 130 5.94 -12.15 4.94
N VAL A 131 6.44 -11.12 5.61
CA VAL A 131 6.80 -9.86 4.96
C VAL A 131 8.19 -10.00 4.37
N VAL A 132 8.35 -9.56 3.13
CA VAL A 132 9.67 -9.25 2.56
C VAL A 132 9.80 -7.74 2.51
N LYS A 133 10.80 -7.20 3.23
CA LYS A 133 11.10 -5.77 3.26
C LYS A 133 12.52 -5.56 2.79
N ASP A 134 12.69 -4.80 1.71
CA ASP A 134 13.99 -4.50 1.10
C ASP A 134 14.81 -5.77 0.80
N GLY A 135 14.14 -6.85 0.39
CA GLY A 135 14.76 -8.15 0.09
C GLY A 135 15.03 -9.03 1.30
N VAL A 136 14.67 -8.59 2.51
CA VAL A 136 14.83 -9.39 3.74
C VAL A 136 13.49 -10.00 4.13
N GLU A 137 13.45 -11.33 4.20
CA GLU A 137 12.30 -12.08 4.69
C GLU A 137 12.21 -11.99 6.21
N SER A 138 10.99 -11.85 6.71
CA SER A 138 10.66 -11.95 8.14
C SER A 138 10.31 -13.39 8.53
N GLN A 139 10.00 -13.60 9.80
CA GLN A 139 9.44 -14.86 10.28
C GLN A 139 8.14 -15.22 9.53
N LYS A 140 7.89 -16.52 9.40
CA LYS A 140 6.66 -17.07 8.82
C LYS A 140 5.53 -17.09 9.86
N TYR A 141 4.35 -16.63 9.47
CA TYR A 141 3.13 -16.55 10.29
C TYR A 141 1.95 -17.26 9.61
N ASP A 142 0.88 -17.51 10.35
CA ASP A 142 -0.37 -18.07 9.79
C ASP A 142 -1.04 -17.09 8.83
N ASN A 143 -0.99 -15.79 9.17
CA ASN A 143 -1.53 -14.72 8.34
C ASN A 143 -0.81 -13.40 8.64
N ILE A 144 -0.81 -12.48 7.68
CA ILE A 144 -0.30 -11.10 7.84
C ILE A 144 -1.36 -10.10 7.40
N HIS A 145 -1.50 -9.03 8.17
CA HIS A 145 -2.43 -7.94 7.92
C HIS A 145 -1.77 -6.57 8.13
N SER A 146 -2.34 -5.55 7.48
CA SER A 146 -2.05 -4.13 7.73
C SER A 146 -0.58 -3.71 7.69
N LEU A 147 0.07 -3.76 6.52
CA LEU A 147 1.40 -3.17 6.36
C LEU A 147 1.33 -1.64 6.46
N THR A 148 2.11 -1.03 7.34
CA THR A 148 2.13 0.43 7.51
C THR A 148 3.53 0.97 7.77
N TYR A 149 3.89 2.02 7.04
CA TYR A 149 5.06 2.84 7.34
C TYR A 149 4.67 4.00 8.27
N SER A 150 5.62 4.48 9.06
CA SER A 150 5.50 5.80 9.68
C SER A 150 5.46 6.89 8.60
N PRO A 151 4.86 8.06 8.86
CA PRO A 151 4.80 9.17 7.89
C PRO A 151 6.17 9.66 7.40
N ASP A 152 7.22 9.53 8.23
CA ASP A 152 8.59 9.86 7.86
C ASP A 152 9.36 8.70 7.18
N GLY A 153 8.71 7.55 7.02
CA GLY A 153 9.24 6.34 6.37
C GLY A 153 10.29 5.57 7.16
N LYS A 154 10.62 5.99 8.39
CA LYS A 154 11.73 5.39 9.16
C LYS A 154 11.34 4.16 9.95
N SER A 155 10.06 3.98 10.24
CA SER A 155 9.53 2.85 11.00
C SER A 155 8.50 2.10 10.17
N PHE A 156 8.42 0.79 10.38
CA PHE A 156 7.50 -0.09 9.66
C PHE A 156 6.86 -1.07 10.64
N ALA A 157 5.55 -1.23 10.53
CA ALA A 157 4.79 -2.14 11.35
C ALA A 157 3.78 -2.94 10.53
N TYR A 158 3.43 -4.11 11.04
CA TYR A 158 2.36 -4.94 10.52
C TYR A 158 1.77 -5.79 11.64
N GLY A 159 0.57 -6.30 11.42
CA GLY A 159 -0.02 -7.30 12.31
C GLY A 159 0.08 -8.69 11.70
N ALA A 160 0.11 -9.71 12.54
CA ALA A 160 0.15 -11.09 12.11
C ALA A 160 -0.67 -11.99 13.05
N THR A 161 -1.02 -13.17 12.56
CA THR A 161 -1.63 -14.24 13.35
C THR A 161 -0.64 -15.40 13.50
N ILE A 162 -0.49 -15.90 14.73
CA ILE A 162 0.33 -17.07 15.07
C ILE A 162 -0.33 -17.87 16.20
N ASP A 163 -0.58 -19.15 15.95
CA ASP A 163 -1.26 -20.07 16.89
C ASP A 163 -2.61 -19.52 17.38
N ASP A 164 -3.45 -19.08 16.45
CA ASP A 164 -4.78 -18.47 16.73
C ASP A 164 -4.75 -17.20 17.60
N LYS A 165 -3.58 -16.56 17.73
CA LYS A 165 -3.40 -15.28 18.43
C LYS A 165 -2.88 -14.20 17.51
N TYR A 166 -3.19 -12.95 17.83
CA TYR A 166 -2.74 -11.79 17.10
C TYR A 166 -1.49 -11.18 17.75
N ILE A 167 -0.58 -10.69 16.92
CA ILE A 167 0.61 -9.93 17.34
C ILE A 167 0.80 -8.71 16.43
N VAL A 168 1.43 -7.66 16.96
CA VAL A 168 1.98 -6.56 16.16
C VAL A 168 3.49 -6.72 16.09
N ILE A 169 4.04 -6.59 14.89
CA ILE A 169 5.47 -6.49 14.66
C ILE A 169 5.76 -5.05 14.31
N LYS A 170 6.61 -4.39 15.10
CA LYS A 170 7.10 -3.04 14.83
C LYS A 170 8.62 -3.07 14.74
N ASP A 171 9.16 -2.67 13.59
CA ASP A 171 10.60 -2.64 13.32
C ASP A 171 11.30 -3.99 13.63
N GLY A 172 10.60 -5.10 13.36
CA GLY A 172 11.08 -6.46 13.62
C GLY A 172 10.91 -6.95 15.07
N VAL A 173 10.34 -6.14 15.96
CA VAL A 173 10.04 -6.54 17.34
C VAL A 173 8.58 -6.97 17.46
N GLU A 174 8.36 -8.22 17.87
CA GLU A 174 7.03 -8.77 18.14
C GLU A 174 6.48 -8.26 19.47
N SER A 175 5.18 -7.97 19.52
CA SER A 175 4.44 -7.77 20.76
C SER A 175 4.14 -9.09 21.47
N GLN A 176 3.56 -9.03 22.67
CA GLN A 176 2.88 -10.19 23.24
C GLN A 176 1.69 -10.61 22.36
N LYS A 177 1.18 -11.82 22.61
CA LYS A 177 0.00 -12.39 21.94
C LYS A 177 -1.29 -11.80 22.52
N TYR A 178 -2.23 -11.47 21.65
CA TYR A 178 -3.54 -10.91 21.97
C TYR A 178 -4.68 -11.75 21.37
N ASP A 179 -5.88 -11.61 21.93
CA ASP A 179 -7.09 -12.24 21.40
C ASP A 179 -7.59 -11.57 20.12
N SER A 180 -7.34 -10.26 19.98
CA SER A 180 -7.64 -9.48 18.79
C SER A 180 -6.78 -8.21 18.72
N ILE A 181 -6.49 -7.73 17.51
CA ILE A 181 -5.79 -6.46 17.27
C ILE A 181 -6.51 -5.68 16.17
N ARG A 182 -6.69 -4.37 16.40
CA ARG A 182 -7.31 -3.43 15.46
C ARG A 182 -6.56 -2.09 15.46
N ASP A 183 -6.84 -1.25 14.47
CA ASP A 183 -6.40 0.16 14.43
C ASP A 183 -4.88 0.35 14.60
N ILE A 184 -4.06 -0.43 13.89
CA ILE A 184 -2.60 -0.27 13.92
C ILE A 184 -2.21 1.03 13.20
N VAL A 185 -1.78 2.05 13.94
CA VAL A 185 -1.59 3.40 13.41
C VAL A 185 -0.35 4.11 13.97
N TYR A 186 0.30 4.91 13.12
CA TYR A 186 1.25 5.94 13.54
C TYR A 186 0.54 7.27 13.74
N SER A 187 1.04 8.11 14.64
CA SER A 187 0.65 9.51 14.71
C SER A 187 1.05 10.24 13.41
N PRO A 188 0.33 11.30 12.99
CA PRO A 188 0.64 12.04 11.76
C PRO A 188 2.05 12.65 11.73
N ASP A 189 2.61 12.98 12.89
CA ASP A 189 3.98 13.47 13.02
C ASP A 189 5.03 12.34 13.11
N GLY A 190 4.59 11.07 13.08
CA GLY A 190 5.41 9.87 13.15
C GLY A 190 6.05 9.58 14.51
N LYS A 191 5.78 10.37 15.54
CA LYS A 191 6.45 10.26 16.85
C LYS A 191 5.83 9.23 17.79
N SER A 192 4.61 8.78 17.53
CA SER A 192 3.93 7.77 18.33
C SER A 192 3.34 6.68 17.44
N PHE A 193 3.20 5.50 18.02
CA PHE A 193 2.57 4.34 17.42
C PHE A 193 1.58 3.74 18.41
N ALA A 194 0.41 3.37 17.93
CA ALA A 194 -0.61 2.78 18.77
C ALA A 194 -1.46 1.76 18.02
N TYR A 195 -2.06 0.86 18.79
CA TYR A 195 -3.05 -0.08 18.30
C TYR A 195 -4.05 -0.42 19.40
N THR A 196 -5.24 -0.85 18.99
CA THR A 196 -6.25 -1.42 19.87
C THR A 196 -5.97 -2.90 20.03
N ALA A 197 -5.95 -3.40 21.26
CA ALA A 197 -5.79 -4.82 21.56
C ALA A 197 -6.91 -5.33 22.45
N GLU A 198 -7.21 -6.62 22.32
CA GLU A 198 -8.07 -7.37 23.22
C GLU A 198 -7.27 -8.46 23.93
N LEU A 199 -7.44 -8.57 25.24
CA LEU A 199 -6.91 -9.67 26.05
C LEU A 199 -7.90 -9.99 27.17
N ASP A 200 -8.25 -11.25 27.33
CA ASP A 200 -9.16 -11.75 28.38
C ASP A 200 -10.52 -10.99 28.37
N ALA A 201 -11.08 -10.80 27.17
CA ALA A 201 -12.33 -10.07 26.94
C ALA A 201 -12.32 -8.60 27.42
N LYS A 202 -11.14 -7.98 27.49
CA LYS A 202 -10.95 -6.56 27.77
C LYS A 202 -10.21 -5.88 26.64
N TYR A 203 -10.69 -4.69 26.27
CA TYR A 203 -10.07 -3.85 25.24
C TYR A 203 -9.24 -2.74 25.86
N PHE A 204 -8.10 -2.43 25.26
CA PHE A 204 -7.23 -1.32 25.65
C PHE A 204 -6.43 -0.82 24.46
N ILE A 205 -5.89 0.39 24.59
CA ILE A 205 -4.91 0.92 23.65
C ILE A 205 -3.52 0.53 24.13
N VAL A 206 -2.69 0.01 23.23
CA VAL A 206 -1.25 -0.08 23.43
C VAL A 206 -0.63 1.10 22.70
N LYS A 207 -0.01 2.03 23.43
CA LYS A 207 0.68 3.19 22.88
C LYS A 207 2.16 3.09 23.18
N ASP A 208 2.99 3.06 22.14
CA ASP A 208 4.44 2.97 22.25
C ASP A 208 4.91 1.81 23.15
N GLY A 209 4.20 0.68 23.07
CA GLY A 209 4.45 -0.52 23.89
C GLY A 209 3.84 -0.50 25.29
N LEU A 210 3.23 0.62 25.71
CA LEU A 210 2.57 0.75 27.00
C LEU A 210 1.07 0.47 26.87
N GLN A 211 0.59 -0.53 27.60
CA GLN A 211 -0.82 -0.81 27.75
C GLN A 211 -1.50 0.26 28.62
N MET A 212 -2.58 0.84 28.11
CA MET A 212 -3.38 1.85 28.78
C MET A 212 -4.54 1.21 29.57
N GLU A 213 -5.44 2.05 30.09
CA GLU A 213 -6.62 1.61 30.83
C GLU A 213 -7.52 0.65 30.02
N GLN A 214 -8.14 -0.27 30.75
CA GLN A 214 -8.94 -1.35 30.18
C GLN A 214 -10.43 -1.01 30.20
N TYR A 215 -11.11 -1.43 29.14
CA TYR A 215 -12.53 -1.19 28.90
C TYR A 215 -13.24 -2.47 28.47
N ILE A 216 -14.57 -2.48 28.57
CA ILE A 216 -15.41 -3.55 28.01
C ILE A 216 -15.40 -3.48 26.48
N GLU A 217 -15.19 -2.29 25.92
CA GLU A 217 -15.13 -2.06 24.48
C GLU A 217 -14.37 -0.77 24.18
N THR A 218 -13.62 -0.75 23.07
CA THR A 218 -13.05 0.45 22.49
C THR A 218 -13.37 0.54 20.99
N VAL A 219 -13.61 1.77 20.52
CA VAL A 219 -13.97 2.04 19.12
C VAL A 219 -13.21 3.26 18.59
N SER A 220 -12.70 3.12 17.37
CA SER A 220 -12.11 4.19 16.56
C SER A 220 -10.94 4.93 17.23
N LEU A 221 -9.81 4.25 17.39
CA LEU A 221 -8.57 4.93 17.73
C LEU A 221 -8.15 5.86 16.58
N ILE A 222 -8.16 7.17 16.85
CA ILE A 222 -7.76 8.20 15.88
C ILE A 222 -6.75 9.16 16.48
N TYR A 223 -5.72 9.50 15.71
CA TYR A 223 -4.85 10.64 16.05
C TYR A 223 -5.44 11.94 15.51
N ALA A 224 -5.29 13.01 16.28
CA ALA A 224 -5.58 14.36 15.81
C ALA A 224 -4.68 14.69 14.60
N PRO A 225 -5.19 15.37 13.55
CA PRO A 225 -4.41 15.64 12.33
C PRO A 225 -3.11 16.43 12.57
N ASP A 226 -3.08 17.26 13.61
CA ASP A 226 -1.91 18.03 14.03
C ASP A 226 -0.89 17.23 14.84
N GLY A 227 -1.17 15.94 15.11
CA GLY A 227 -0.36 15.08 15.96
C GLY A 227 -0.44 15.41 17.46
N GLY A 228 -1.26 16.38 17.87
CA GLY A 228 -1.34 16.88 19.25
C GLY A 228 -1.96 15.91 20.26
N GLY A 229 -2.46 14.77 19.80
CA GLY A 229 -3.03 13.74 20.66
C GLY A 229 -3.79 12.68 19.88
N PHE A 230 -4.42 11.76 20.61
CA PHE A 230 -5.31 10.74 20.07
C PHE A 230 -6.58 10.65 20.92
N SER A 231 -7.63 10.14 20.30
CA SER A 231 -8.90 9.89 20.97
C SER A 231 -9.50 8.55 20.53
N TYR A 232 -10.31 7.97 21.40
CA TYR A 232 -11.11 6.80 21.12
C TYR A 232 -12.38 6.84 21.96
N PHE A 233 -13.42 6.14 21.52
CA PHE A 233 -14.57 5.86 22.37
C PHE A 233 -14.28 4.63 23.20
N ALA A 234 -14.67 4.66 24.46
CA ALA A 234 -14.49 3.55 25.37
C ALA A 234 -15.76 3.29 26.17
N ARG A 235 -16.02 2.04 26.52
CA ARG A 235 -17.18 1.66 27.34
C ARG A 235 -16.74 0.95 28.61
N SER A 236 -17.23 1.43 29.76
CA SER A 236 -17.08 0.78 31.06
C SER A 236 -18.43 0.68 31.75
N GLY A 237 -18.90 -0.55 31.97
CA GLY A 237 -20.28 -0.83 32.35
C GLY A 237 -21.27 -0.23 31.34
N ASP A 238 -22.24 0.53 31.85
CA ASP A 238 -23.28 1.20 31.04
C ASP A 238 -22.86 2.59 30.54
N LYS A 239 -21.63 3.03 30.81
CA LYS A 239 -21.13 4.36 30.44
C LYS A 239 -20.20 4.29 29.24
N THR A 240 -20.35 5.25 28.34
CA THR A 240 -19.45 5.50 27.22
C THR A 240 -18.70 6.80 27.44
N PHE A 241 -17.39 6.77 27.17
CA PHE A 241 -16.45 7.87 27.36
C PHE A 241 -15.81 8.24 26.04
N VAL A 242 -15.48 9.53 25.89
CA VAL A 242 -14.56 9.98 24.84
C VAL A 242 -13.21 10.12 25.51
N VAL A 243 -12.34 9.13 25.34
CA VAL A 243 -11.04 9.14 25.96
C VAL A 243 -10.09 9.94 25.08
N LYS A 244 -9.50 11.01 25.61
CA LYS A 244 -8.48 11.82 24.93
C LYS A 244 -7.14 11.64 25.63
N ASN A 245 -6.13 11.19 24.90
CA ASN A 245 -4.78 10.93 25.42
C ASN A 245 -4.76 10.01 26.65
N GLY A 246 -5.73 9.11 26.78
CA GLY A 246 -5.86 8.20 27.92
C GLY A 246 -6.64 8.73 29.11
N VAL A 247 -7.29 9.89 28.99
CA VAL A 247 -8.14 10.46 30.06
C VAL A 247 -9.56 10.60 29.55
N GLU A 248 -10.53 10.12 30.33
CA GLU A 248 -11.99 10.20 30.08
C GLU A 248 -12.54 11.64 30.04
#